data_AF-A0A703T013-F1
#
_entry.id   AF-A0A703T013-F1
#
_cell.length_a   1.000
_cell.length_b   1.000
_cell.length_c   1.000
_cell.angle_alpha   90.00
_cell.angle_beta   90.00
_cell.angle_gamma   90.00
#
_symmetry.space_group_name_H-M   'P 1'
#
loop_
_entity.id
_entity.type
_entity.pdbx_description
1 polymer ?
#
loop_
_entity_poly.entity_id
_entity_poly.type
_entity_poly.pdbx_seq_one_letter_code
_entity_poly.pdbx_strand_id
1 'polypeptide(L)'
;MTNSASQATHAPFEHSLGIIRQASIEILLLLGIHTTEGKEPRWFMEQLEQARLNLGGWGAVAKKLRINDAQLSQFMLQLRHLQQHVPQYDSGQEVSENQLLAALRFVTSLEHLRQQQPLLTYQTELEEPDQEAHLEAQRQLRAIELTLKALIARAWPDRASLNHYLKQHFGPDRLRQWLKQGEDQHALEGMLFSELALMVVDKKLFARHYVRIFNDASALTLFAESRTTLRMFLDDCRLARNEVIARQPLTSAQLMLLNVQYQQIVRPIQRAYAEKRTRVNPASFLLADERELRQFWETARLKDRQAGG
;
A
#
# COMPACT_ATOMS: atom_id res chain seq x y z
N MET A 1 21.39 20.10 -7.39
CA MET A 1 20.18 19.63 -6.70
C MET A 1 19.66 18.27 -7.21
N THR A 2 20.28 17.64 -8.22
CA THR A 2 19.85 16.35 -8.80
C THR A 2 20.43 15.10 -8.11
N ASN A 3 21.60 15.20 -7.45
CA ASN A 3 22.26 14.05 -6.80
C ASN A 3 21.53 13.52 -5.55
N SER A 4 20.87 14.39 -4.77
CA SER A 4 20.24 13.99 -3.51
C SER A 4 18.94 13.20 -3.69
N ALA A 5 18.13 13.52 -4.71
CA ALA A 5 16.90 12.79 -5.00
C ALA A 5 17.17 11.40 -5.61
N SER A 6 18.22 11.28 -6.44
CA SER A 6 18.67 10.00 -7.00
C SER A 6 19.24 9.08 -5.91
N GLN A 7 20.08 9.61 -5.01
CA GLN A 7 20.59 8.87 -3.86
C GLN A 7 19.50 8.39 -2.90
N ALA A 8 18.46 9.20 -2.67
CA ALA A 8 17.31 8.85 -1.84
C ALA A 8 16.49 7.66 -2.37
N THR A 9 16.62 7.32 -3.66
CA THR A 9 15.94 6.17 -4.28
C THR A 9 16.88 4.98 -4.46
N HIS A 10 18.15 5.24 -4.80
CA HIS A 10 19.12 4.20 -5.16
C HIS A 10 19.51 3.31 -3.98
N ALA A 11 19.96 3.89 -2.86
CA ALA A 11 20.45 3.09 -1.73
C ALA A 11 19.37 2.18 -1.12
N PRO A 12 18.12 2.67 -0.89
CA PRO A 12 17.08 1.78 -0.37
C PRO A 12 16.64 0.70 -1.36
N PHE A 13 16.73 0.96 -2.67
CA PHE A 13 16.45 -0.04 -3.68
C PHE A 13 17.49 -1.15 -3.70
N GLU A 14 18.78 -0.81 -3.69
CA GLU A 14 19.85 -1.81 -3.64
C GLU A 14 19.78 -2.66 -2.36
N HIS A 15 19.50 -2.03 -1.22
CA HIS A 15 19.27 -2.74 0.03
C HIS A 15 18.06 -3.70 -0.11
N SER A 16 16.94 -3.21 -0.64
CA SER A 16 15.75 -4.04 -0.88
C SER A 16 16.06 -5.25 -1.77
N LEU A 17 16.83 -5.08 -2.85
CA LEU A 17 17.27 -6.21 -3.68
C LEU A 17 18.18 -7.18 -2.92
N GLY A 18 19.07 -6.68 -2.07
CA GLY A 18 19.89 -7.52 -1.18
C GLY A 18 19.04 -8.40 -0.27
N ILE A 19 18.02 -7.82 0.39
CA ILE A 19 17.05 -8.55 1.22
C ILE A 19 16.35 -9.63 0.39
N ILE A 20 15.89 -9.29 -0.81
CA ILE A 20 15.16 -10.21 -1.69
C ILE A 20 16.06 -11.39 -2.12
N ARG A 21 17.32 -11.12 -2.46
CA ARG A 21 18.32 -12.15 -2.79
C ARG A 21 18.54 -13.08 -1.61
N GLN A 22 18.75 -12.54 -0.40
CA GLN A 22 18.94 -13.35 0.80
C GLN A 22 17.71 -14.20 1.12
N ALA A 23 16.52 -13.60 1.11
CA ALA A 23 15.27 -14.30 1.38
C ALA A 23 15.01 -15.42 0.36
N SER A 24 15.36 -15.20 -0.91
CA SER A 24 15.19 -16.21 -1.96
C SER A 24 15.97 -17.51 -1.64
N ILE A 25 17.18 -17.41 -1.09
CA ILE A 25 18.01 -18.57 -0.73
C ILE A 25 17.30 -19.41 0.34
N GLU A 26 16.83 -18.78 1.41
CA GLU A 26 16.18 -19.46 2.53
C GLU A 26 14.83 -20.08 2.12
N ILE A 27 14.04 -19.35 1.33
CA ILE A 27 12.78 -19.84 0.79
C ILE A 27 13.01 -21.07 -0.11
N LEU A 28 13.98 -21.01 -1.01
CA LEU A 28 14.31 -22.12 -1.91
C LEU A 28 14.83 -23.34 -1.13
N LEU A 29 15.66 -23.13 -0.11
CA LEU A 29 16.13 -24.18 0.77
C LEU A 29 14.97 -24.92 1.45
N LEU A 30 13.97 -24.20 1.98
CA LEU A 30 12.77 -24.81 2.56
C LEU A 30 11.95 -25.62 1.55
N LEU A 31 11.99 -25.21 0.28
CA LEU A 31 11.36 -25.90 -0.84
C LEU A 31 12.18 -27.07 -1.39
N GLY A 32 13.38 -27.31 -0.83
CA GLY A 32 14.27 -28.41 -1.23
C GLY A 32 15.21 -28.08 -2.40
N ILE A 33 15.28 -26.81 -2.79
CA ILE A 33 16.21 -26.32 -3.81
C ILE A 33 17.44 -25.74 -3.12
N HIS A 34 18.61 -26.32 -3.40
CA HIS A 34 19.86 -25.90 -2.79
C HIS A 34 20.58 -24.92 -3.73
N THR A 35 20.73 -23.67 -3.29
CA THR A 35 21.41 -22.61 -4.04
C THR A 35 22.39 -21.90 -3.12
N THR A 36 23.59 -21.60 -3.62
CA THR A 36 24.64 -20.92 -2.85
C THR A 36 24.53 -19.40 -2.91
N GLU A 37 23.79 -18.85 -3.87
CA GLU A 37 23.68 -17.40 -4.09
C GLU A 37 22.30 -17.06 -4.65
N GLY A 38 21.70 -16.00 -4.11
CA GLY A 38 20.46 -15.41 -4.61
C GLY A 38 20.75 -14.44 -5.74
N LYS A 39 19.94 -14.49 -6.81
CA LYS A 39 20.13 -13.69 -8.02
C LYS A 39 18.93 -12.77 -8.27
N GLU A 40 18.79 -12.30 -9.50
CA GLU A 40 17.70 -11.41 -9.91
C GLU A 40 16.29 -12.01 -9.72
N PRO A 41 15.24 -11.16 -9.61
CA PRO A 41 13.86 -11.61 -9.40
C PRO A 41 13.37 -12.63 -10.43
N ARG A 42 13.83 -12.50 -11.69
CA ARG A 42 13.55 -13.49 -12.75
C ARG A 42 14.05 -14.89 -12.38
N TRP A 43 15.28 -14.99 -11.88
CA TRP A 43 15.85 -16.26 -11.45
C TRP A 43 15.06 -16.85 -10.29
N PHE A 44 14.67 -16.02 -9.31
CA PHE A 44 13.87 -16.51 -8.18
C PHE A 44 12.53 -17.11 -8.64
N MET A 45 11.84 -16.44 -9.58
CA MET A 45 10.62 -16.99 -10.21
C MET A 45 10.86 -18.35 -10.88
N GLU A 46 11.95 -18.47 -11.65
CA GLU A 46 12.30 -19.73 -12.33
C GLU A 46 12.56 -20.86 -11.31
N GLN A 47 13.22 -20.56 -10.19
CA GLN A 47 13.43 -21.55 -9.12
C GLN A 47 12.13 -21.93 -8.39
N LEU A 48 11.21 -21.00 -8.18
CA LEU A 48 9.89 -21.32 -7.60
C LEU A 48 9.07 -22.22 -8.51
N GLU A 49 9.15 -22.03 -9.84
CA GLU A 49 8.54 -22.95 -10.80
C GLU A 49 9.18 -24.34 -10.76
N GLN A 50 10.50 -24.43 -10.63
CA GLN A 50 11.18 -25.71 -10.41
C GLN A 50 10.72 -26.39 -9.11
N ALA A 51 10.61 -25.62 -8.01
CA ALA A 51 10.12 -26.14 -6.74
C ALA A 51 8.69 -26.67 -6.88
N ARG A 52 7.83 -25.96 -7.60
CA ARG A 52 6.47 -26.40 -7.91
C ARG A 52 6.46 -27.73 -8.65
N LEU A 53 7.30 -27.90 -9.68
CA LEU A 53 7.39 -29.14 -10.43
C LEU A 53 7.87 -30.30 -9.53
N ASN A 54 8.90 -30.08 -8.72
CA ASN A 54 9.45 -31.08 -7.82
C ASN A 54 8.47 -31.50 -6.70
N LEU A 55 7.66 -30.56 -6.21
CA LEU A 55 6.71 -30.79 -5.12
C LEU A 55 5.32 -31.25 -5.60
N GLY A 56 5.10 -31.34 -6.92
CA GLY A 56 3.85 -31.80 -7.51
C GLY A 56 2.73 -30.75 -7.57
N GLY A 57 3.04 -29.46 -7.38
CA GLY A 57 2.09 -28.36 -7.57
C GLY A 57 2.18 -27.23 -6.54
N TRP A 58 1.43 -26.14 -6.79
CA TRP A 58 1.43 -24.95 -5.94
C TRP A 58 0.86 -25.20 -4.54
N GLY A 59 -0.08 -26.12 -4.38
CA GLY A 59 -0.61 -26.48 -3.05
C GLY A 59 0.46 -27.06 -2.11
N ALA A 60 1.42 -27.81 -2.65
CA ALA A 60 2.53 -28.34 -1.86
C ALA A 60 3.55 -27.25 -1.48
N VAL A 61 3.80 -26.31 -2.40
CA VAL A 61 4.60 -25.10 -2.13
C VAL A 61 3.94 -24.26 -1.02
N ALA A 62 2.65 -23.94 -1.16
CA ALA A 62 1.87 -23.20 -0.17
C ALA A 62 1.94 -23.86 1.21
N LYS A 63 1.75 -25.18 1.28
CA LYS A 63 1.85 -25.95 2.53
C LYS A 63 3.24 -25.84 3.18
N LYS A 64 4.32 -25.95 2.39
CA LYS A 64 5.70 -25.80 2.89
C LYS A 64 5.98 -24.37 3.36
N LEU A 65 5.39 -23.37 2.71
CA LEU A 65 5.50 -21.96 3.09
C LEU A 65 4.50 -21.53 4.17
N ARG A 66 3.60 -22.43 4.61
CA ARG A 66 2.55 -22.16 5.60
C ARG A 66 1.63 -21.00 5.24
N ILE A 67 1.35 -20.83 3.97
CA ILE A 67 0.42 -19.82 3.45
C ILE A 67 -0.73 -20.50 2.70
N ASN A 68 -1.87 -19.82 2.59
CA ASN A 68 -3.01 -20.30 1.80
C ASN A 68 -2.86 -19.94 0.30
N ASP A 69 -3.74 -20.49 -0.55
CA ASP A 69 -3.68 -20.29 -2.00
C ASP A 69 -3.81 -18.81 -2.42
N ALA A 70 -4.60 -18.02 -1.68
CA ALA A 70 -4.75 -16.59 -1.96
C ALA A 70 -3.47 -15.81 -1.63
N GLN A 71 -2.83 -16.11 -0.50
CA GLN A 71 -1.55 -15.54 -0.09
C GLN A 71 -0.44 -15.94 -1.06
N LEU A 72 -0.37 -17.20 -1.48
CA LEU A 72 0.60 -17.65 -2.49
C LEU A 72 0.38 -16.94 -3.84
N SER A 73 -0.87 -16.81 -4.27
CA SER A 73 -1.21 -16.10 -5.51
C SER A 73 -0.77 -14.63 -5.46
N GLN A 74 -1.00 -13.96 -4.33
CA GLN A 74 -0.56 -12.58 -4.10
C GLN A 74 0.97 -12.45 -4.09
N PHE A 75 1.66 -13.37 -3.41
CA PHE A 75 3.12 -13.43 -3.36
C PHE A 75 3.72 -13.57 -4.77
N MET A 76 3.22 -14.54 -5.55
CA MET A 76 3.68 -14.77 -6.93
C MET A 76 3.36 -13.58 -7.85
N LEU A 77 2.23 -12.90 -7.64
CA LEU A 77 1.86 -11.71 -8.39
C LEU A 77 2.84 -10.55 -8.10
N GLN A 78 3.15 -10.29 -6.83
CA GLN A 78 4.10 -9.25 -6.44
C GLN A 78 5.51 -9.53 -6.97
N LEU A 79 5.97 -10.79 -6.92
CA LEU A 79 7.25 -11.17 -7.49
C LEU A 79 7.28 -10.99 -9.02
N ARG A 80 6.19 -11.31 -9.73
CA ARG A 80 6.06 -11.04 -11.16
C ARG A 80 6.13 -9.54 -11.47
N HIS A 81 5.50 -8.70 -10.63
CA HIS A 81 5.59 -7.25 -10.79
C HIS A 81 7.01 -6.73 -10.55
N LEU A 82 7.69 -7.24 -9.52
CA LEU A 82 9.10 -6.94 -9.29
C LEU A 82 9.94 -7.29 -10.53
N GLN A 83 9.76 -8.50 -11.09
CA GLN A 83 10.45 -8.92 -12.30
C GLN A 83 10.18 -8.00 -13.51
N GLN A 84 8.95 -7.49 -13.65
CA GLN A 84 8.60 -6.57 -14.75
C GLN A 84 9.35 -5.24 -14.66
N HIS A 85 9.57 -4.72 -13.44
CA HIS A 85 10.28 -3.46 -13.23
C HIS A 85 11.79 -3.64 -13.06
N VAL A 86 12.24 -4.82 -12.66
CA VAL A 86 13.65 -5.18 -12.43
C VAL A 86 13.98 -6.45 -13.22
N PRO A 87 14.01 -6.39 -14.56
CA PRO A 87 14.32 -7.56 -15.38
C PRO A 87 15.80 -7.95 -15.30
N GLN A 88 16.68 -6.95 -15.30
CA GLN A 88 18.13 -7.02 -15.12
C GLN A 88 18.56 -5.71 -14.44
N TYR A 89 19.38 -5.80 -13.39
CA TYR A 89 19.95 -4.64 -12.72
C TYR A 89 21.41 -4.90 -12.41
N ASP A 90 22.27 -4.01 -12.89
CA ASP A 90 23.68 -3.95 -12.50
C ASP A 90 23.86 -2.80 -11.51
N SER A 91 24.65 -3.01 -10.46
CA SER A 91 24.89 -1.99 -9.43
C SER A 91 25.43 -0.70 -10.04
N GLY A 92 24.87 0.44 -9.63
CA GLY A 92 25.21 1.77 -10.14
C GLY A 92 24.37 2.24 -11.33
N GLN A 93 23.43 1.43 -11.84
CA GLN A 93 22.42 1.92 -12.80
C GLN A 93 21.43 2.89 -12.12
N GLU A 94 20.90 3.84 -12.89
CA GLU A 94 19.85 4.73 -12.39
C GLU A 94 18.61 3.93 -11.98
N VAL A 95 18.10 4.23 -10.79
CA VAL A 95 16.94 3.55 -10.20
C VAL A 95 15.74 4.47 -10.30
N SER A 96 14.68 3.97 -10.93
CA SER A 96 13.38 4.64 -10.96
C SER A 96 12.59 4.42 -9.67
N GLU A 97 11.70 5.37 -9.34
CA GLU A 97 10.81 5.24 -8.19
C GLU A 97 9.90 4.01 -8.29
N ASN A 98 9.50 3.61 -9.51
CA ASN A 98 8.71 2.39 -9.73
C ASN A 98 9.49 1.10 -9.40
N GLN A 99 10.80 1.08 -9.64
CA GLN A 99 11.66 -0.03 -9.22
C GLN A 99 11.75 -0.11 -7.70
N LEU A 100 11.95 1.02 -7.03
CA LEU A 100 11.92 1.09 -5.56
C LEU A 100 10.58 0.62 -5.00
N LEU A 101 9.47 1.14 -5.52
CA LEU A 101 8.12 0.72 -5.12
C LEU A 101 7.90 -0.78 -5.28
N ALA A 102 8.30 -1.35 -6.43
CA ALA A 102 8.15 -2.78 -6.66
C ALA A 102 9.00 -3.62 -5.69
N ALA A 103 10.23 -3.18 -5.40
CA ALA A 103 11.13 -3.85 -4.46
C ALA A 103 10.60 -3.78 -3.02
N LEU A 104 10.26 -2.59 -2.52
CA LEU A 104 9.70 -2.40 -1.18
C LEU A 104 8.42 -3.21 -0.96
N ARG A 105 7.51 -3.22 -1.95
CA ARG A 105 6.29 -4.03 -1.89
C ARG A 105 6.56 -5.53 -1.83
N PHE A 106 7.63 -5.99 -2.45
CA PHE A 106 8.02 -7.40 -2.35
C PHE A 106 8.72 -7.69 -1.01
N VAL A 107 9.53 -6.77 -0.48
CA VAL A 107 10.09 -6.88 0.88
C VAL A 107 8.98 -6.98 1.94
N THR A 108 7.93 -6.15 1.88
CA THR A 108 6.81 -6.25 2.82
C THR A 108 6.04 -7.58 2.66
N SER A 109 5.98 -8.14 1.45
CA SER A 109 5.46 -9.51 1.25
C SER A 109 6.36 -10.58 1.87
N LEU A 110 7.68 -10.41 1.84
CA LEU A 110 8.63 -11.29 2.49
C LEU A 110 8.51 -11.22 4.02
N GLU A 111 8.22 -10.05 4.59
CA GLU A 111 7.94 -9.89 6.01
C GLU A 111 6.72 -10.71 6.44
N HIS A 112 5.61 -10.60 5.69
CA HIS A 112 4.43 -11.40 5.96
C HIS A 112 4.69 -12.90 5.81
N LEU A 113 5.46 -13.32 4.80
CA LEU A 113 5.83 -14.72 4.64
C LEU A 113 6.65 -15.23 5.84
N ARG A 114 7.63 -14.44 6.30
CA ARG A 114 8.46 -14.75 7.48
C ARG A 114 7.62 -14.90 8.75
N GLN A 115 6.59 -14.07 8.92
CA GLN A 115 5.65 -14.20 10.06
C GLN A 115 4.88 -15.53 10.05
N GLN A 116 4.55 -16.07 8.87
CA GLN A 116 3.81 -17.33 8.74
C GLN A 116 4.71 -18.58 8.81
N GLN A 117 5.99 -18.44 8.44
CA GLN A 117 6.95 -19.53 8.40
C GLN A 117 8.16 -19.26 9.31
N PRO A 118 8.14 -19.74 10.57
CA PRO A 118 9.19 -19.47 11.57
C PRO A 118 10.59 -20.01 11.22
N LEU A 119 10.70 -20.88 10.22
CA LEU A 119 12.00 -21.38 9.74
C LEU A 119 12.75 -20.35 8.87
N LEU A 120 12.07 -19.30 8.41
CA LEU A 120 12.69 -18.20 7.68
C LEU A 120 13.28 -17.18 8.67
N THR A 121 14.53 -16.83 8.48
CA THR A 121 15.34 -16.02 9.40
C THR A 121 15.97 -14.78 8.76
N TYR A 122 15.83 -14.61 7.45
CA TYR A 122 16.31 -13.42 6.75
C TYR A 122 15.82 -12.12 7.40
N GLN A 123 16.69 -11.12 7.39
CA GLN A 123 16.42 -9.78 7.89
C GLN A 123 15.77 -8.92 6.80
N THR A 124 14.90 -8.00 7.20
CA THR A 124 14.18 -7.08 6.30
C THR A 124 14.32 -5.61 6.70
N GLU A 125 15.15 -5.33 7.71
CA GLU A 125 15.39 -4.00 8.23
C GLU A 125 16.23 -3.18 7.24
N LEU A 126 15.67 -2.08 6.75
CA LEU A 126 16.40 -1.13 5.90
C LEU A 126 17.21 -0.15 6.75
N GLU A 127 16.54 0.43 7.76
CA GLU A 127 17.06 1.38 8.74
C GLU A 127 16.29 1.20 10.05
N GLU A 128 16.85 1.62 11.19
CA GLU A 128 16.12 1.65 12.47
C GLU A 128 15.20 2.88 12.50
N PRO A 129 13.86 2.70 12.58
CA PRO A 129 12.95 3.84 12.57
C PRO A 129 12.93 4.54 13.92
N ASP A 130 12.98 5.86 13.90
CA ASP A 130 12.79 6.69 15.09
C ASP A 130 11.29 6.94 15.37
N GLN A 131 11.00 7.55 16.52
CA GLN A 131 9.62 7.88 16.91
C GLN A 131 8.96 8.86 15.93
N GLU A 132 9.73 9.77 15.33
CA GLU A 132 9.18 10.76 14.38
C GLU A 132 8.74 10.10 13.09
N ALA A 133 9.47 9.09 12.58
CA ALA A 133 9.06 8.31 11.41
C ALA A 133 7.70 7.63 11.62
N HIS A 134 7.44 7.10 12.82
CA HIS A 134 6.15 6.50 13.18
C HIS A 134 5.03 7.53 13.32
N LEU A 135 5.32 8.73 13.84
CA LEU A 135 4.35 9.82 13.91
C LEU A 135 4.03 10.36 12.51
N GLU A 136 5.03 10.50 11.66
CA GLU A 136 4.86 10.96 10.28
C GLU A 136 4.03 9.97 9.46
N ALA A 137 4.30 8.66 9.56
CA ALA A 137 3.46 7.64 8.94
C ALA A 137 1.99 7.73 9.38
N GLN A 138 1.75 7.98 10.67
CA GLN A 138 0.41 8.22 11.19
C GLN A 138 -0.23 9.48 10.60
N ARG A 139 0.51 10.59 10.43
CA ARG A 139 0.01 11.81 9.78
C ARG A 139 -0.32 11.55 8.31
N GLN A 140 0.53 10.83 7.58
CA GLN A 140 0.34 10.47 6.17
C GLN A 140 -0.92 9.63 5.96
N LEU A 141 -1.11 8.57 6.77
CA LEU A 141 -2.31 7.72 6.69
C LEU A 141 -3.59 8.50 7.01
N ARG A 142 -3.57 9.35 8.03
CA ARG A 142 -4.67 10.28 8.34
C ARG A 142 -4.94 11.21 7.15
N ALA A 143 -3.90 11.82 6.59
CA ALA A 143 -4.01 12.76 5.49
C ALA A 143 -4.58 12.10 4.23
N ILE A 144 -4.21 10.85 3.94
CA ILE A 144 -4.83 10.07 2.85
C ILE A 144 -6.34 9.88 3.15
N GLU A 145 -6.72 9.42 4.35
CA GLU A 145 -8.13 9.20 4.69
C GLU A 145 -8.98 10.48 4.53
N LEU A 146 -8.50 11.62 5.06
CA LEU A 146 -9.21 12.90 4.95
C LEU A 146 -9.25 13.41 3.50
N THR A 147 -8.21 13.14 2.73
CA THR A 147 -8.17 13.47 1.30
C THR A 147 -9.22 12.67 0.53
N LEU A 148 -9.37 11.36 0.80
CA LEU A 148 -10.41 10.52 0.19
C LEU A 148 -11.80 11.06 0.56
N LYS A 149 -12.06 11.34 1.83
CA LYS A 149 -13.32 11.95 2.28
C LYS A 149 -13.62 13.25 1.55
N ALA A 150 -12.64 14.15 1.45
CA ALA A 150 -12.79 15.43 0.79
C ALA A 150 -13.02 15.30 -0.74
N LEU A 151 -12.35 14.35 -1.41
CA LEU A 151 -12.59 14.02 -2.82
C LEU A 151 -14.00 13.49 -3.06
N ILE A 152 -14.50 12.64 -2.16
CA ILE A 152 -15.86 12.11 -2.20
C ILE A 152 -16.86 13.25 -1.95
N ALA A 153 -16.73 14.01 -0.87
CA ALA A 153 -17.60 15.17 -0.60
C ALA A 153 -17.66 16.16 -1.77
N ARG A 154 -16.56 16.36 -2.50
CA ARG A 154 -16.53 17.19 -3.71
C ARG A 154 -17.33 16.57 -4.86
N ALA A 155 -17.25 15.26 -5.05
CA ALA A 155 -17.96 14.55 -6.11
C ALA A 155 -19.48 14.49 -5.85
N TRP A 156 -19.89 14.52 -4.57
CA TRP A 156 -21.28 14.59 -4.12
C TRP A 156 -21.51 15.78 -3.18
N PRO A 157 -21.68 17.00 -3.72
CA PRO A 157 -21.90 18.18 -2.89
C PRO A 157 -23.25 18.17 -2.15
N ASP A 158 -24.23 17.42 -2.67
CA ASP A 158 -25.51 17.22 -2.02
C ASP A 158 -25.53 15.90 -1.22
N ARG A 159 -25.80 16.00 0.09
CA ARG A 159 -25.87 14.86 1.01
C ARG A 159 -26.97 13.86 0.63
N ALA A 160 -28.12 14.34 0.12
CA ALA A 160 -29.20 13.45 -0.28
C ALA A 160 -28.79 12.56 -1.47
N SER A 161 -28.13 13.14 -2.47
CA SER A 161 -27.58 12.42 -3.61
C SER A 161 -26.52 11.37 -3.21
N LEU A 162 -25.63 11.72 -2.28
CA LEU A 162 -24.64 10.80 -1.72
C LEU A 162 -25.32 9.64 -1.01
N ASN A 163 -26.26 9.93 -0.11
CA ASN A 163 -26.98 8.91 0.64
C ASN A 163 -27.81 8.00 -0.27
N HIS A 164 -28.42 8.53 -1.33
CA HIS A 164 -29.11 7.73 -2.32
C HIS A 164 -28.16 6.76 -3.03
N TYR A 165 -27.01 7.26 -3.48
CA TYR A 165 -25.96 6.44 -4.09
C TYR A 165 -25.49 5.34 -3.12
N LEU A 166 -25.15 5.71 -1.89
CA LEU A 166 -24.70 4.77 -0.86
C LEU A 166 -25.75 3.70 -0.56
N LYS A 167 -27.01 4.08 -0.42
CA LYS A 167 -28.13 3.14 -0.22
C LYS A 167 -28.27 2.16 -1.37
N GLN A 168 -28.14 2.63 -2.61
CA GLN A 168 -28.28 1.80 -3.81
C GLN A 168 -27.13 0.81 -3.98
N HIS A 169 -25.90 1.22 -3.66
CA HIS A 169 -24.69 0.43 -3.95
C HIS A 169 -24.17 -0.40 -2.79
N PHE A 170 -24.45 0.01 -1.54
CA PHE A 170 -23.98 -0.65 -0.33
C PHE A 170 -25.13 -1.18 0.54
N GLY A 171 -26.37 -0.84 0.20
CA GLY A 171 -27.57 -1.27 0.90
C GLY A 171 -27.99 -0.31 2.02
N PRO A 172 -29.28 -0.34 2.41
CA PRO A 172 -29.82 0.54 3.45
C PRO A 172 -29.22 0.29 4.83
N ASP A 173 -28.80 -0.95 5.13
CA ASP A 173 -28.29 -1.32 6.44
C ASP A 173 -26.90 -0.72 6.70
N ARG A 174 -26.00 -0.83 5.72
CA ARG A 174 -24.69 -0.18 5.78
C ARG A 174 -24.80 1.33 5.90
N LEU A 175 -25.69 1.96 5.12
CA LEU A 175 -25.92 3.39 5.24
C LEU A 175 -26.38 3.78 6.64
N ARG A 176 -27.35 3.05 7.22
CA ARG A 176 -27.81 3.31 8.59
C ARG A 176 -26.67 3.17 9.61
N GLN A 177 -25.81 2.17 9.45
CA GLN A 177 -24.63 1.99 10.30
C GLN A 177 -23.66 3.17 10.20
N TRP A 178 -23.32 3.59 8.98
CA TRP A 178 -22.41 4.73 8.78
C TRP A 178 -22.98 6.04 9.33
N LEU A 179 -24.28 6.30 9.14
CA LEU A 179 -24.93 7.48 9.70
C LEU A 179 -24.96 7.46 11.25
N LYS A 180 -25.05 6.28 11.86
CA LYS A 180 -24.99 6.11 13.31
C LYS A 180 -23.57 6.32 13.86
N GLN A 181 -22.56 5.91 13.11
CA GLN A 181 -21.14 5.99 13.50
C GLN A 181 -20.47 7.32 13.12
N GLY A 182 -21.03 8.05 12.17
CA GLY A 182 -20.51 9.33 11.70
C GLY A 182 -20.93 10.49 12.58
N GLU A 183 -20.03 11.47 12.72
CA GLU A 183 -20.35 12.77 13.33
C GLU A 183 -21.41 13.50 12.49
N ASP A 184 -22.33 14.21 13.14
CA ASP A 184 -23.43 14.97 12.51
C ASP A 184 -24.25 14.19 11.47
N GLN A 185 -24.38 12.87 11.66
CA GLN A 185 -25.03 11.96 10.71
C GLN A 185 -24.43 12.05 9.30
N HIS A 186 -23.13 12.28 9.21
CA HIS A 186 -22.41 12.33 7.95
C HIS A 186 -21.87 10.94 7.60
N ALA A 187 -22.42 10.30 6.57
CA ALA A 187 -22.09 8.91 6.22
C ALA A 187 -20.58 8.69 6.02
N LEU A 188 -19.86 9.63 5.38
CA LEU A 188 -18.42 9.49 5.16
C LEU A 188 -17.61 9.40 6.45
N GLU A 189 -18.10 9.96 7.55
CA GLU A 189 -17.42 9.87 8.84
C GLU A 189 -17.58 8.49 9.48
N GLY A 190 -18.64 7.75 9.14
CA GLY A 190 -18.85 6.38 9.61
C GLY A 190 -18.20 5.31 8.73
N MET A 191 -17.75 5.65 7.51
CA MET A 191 -17.17 4.69 6.58
C MET A 191 -15.77 4.22 7.00
N LEU A 192 -15.47 2.95 6.73
CA LEU A 192 -14.12 2.41 6.86
C LEU A 192 -13.22 2.95 5.74
N PHE A 193 -11.90 2.92 5.97
CA PHE A 193 -10.92 3.32 4.96
C PHE A 193 -11.08 2.57 3.64
N SER A 194 -11.32 1.24 3.69
CA SER A 194 -11.53 0.41 2.51
C SER A 194 -12.76 0.82 1.70
N GLU A 195 -13.81 1.31 2.37
CA GLU A 195 -15.05 1.75 1.75
C GLU A 195 -14.86 3.11 1.07
N LEU A 196 -14.13 4.03 1.70
CA LEU A 196 -13.70 5.29 1.10
C LEU A 196 -12.81 5.06 -0.13
N ALA A 197 -11.81 4.17 0.02
CA ALA A 197 -10.91 3.80 -1.08
C ALA A 197 -11.69 3.24 -2.27
N LEU A 198 -12.66 2.33 -2.02
CA LEU A 198 -13.50 1.73 -3.05
C LEU A 198 -14.29 2.79 -3.83
N MET A 199 -14.85 3.80 -3.16
CA MET A 199 -15.55 4.90 -3.85
C MET A 199 -14.63 5.68 -4.80
N VAL A 200 -13.37 5.87 -4.42
CA VAL A 200 -12.41 6.61 -5.25
C VAL A 200 -11.92 5.76 -6.42
N VAL A 201 -11.67 4.46 -6.23
CA VAL A 201 -11.08 3.59 -7.27
C VAL A 201 -12.08 2.74 -8.04
N ASP A 202 -13.38 2.89 -7.78
CA ASP A 202 -14.42 2.31 -8.61
C ASP A 202 -14.28 2.80 -10.06
N LYS A 203 -14.44 1.89 -11.03
CA LYS A 203 -14.14 2.18 -12.44
C LYS A 203 -15.04 3.29 -12.99
N LYS A 204 -16.34 3.29 -12.64
CA LYS A 204 -17.31 4.27 -13.15
C LYS A 204 -17.16 5.60 -12.43
N LEU A 205 -17.02 5.58 -11.10
CA LEU A 205 -16.82 6.79 -10.31
C LEU A 205 -15.50 7.48 -10.65
N PHE A 206 -14.42 6.72 -10.80
CA PHE A 206 -13.11 7.26 -11.14
C PHE A 206 -13.13 7.99 -12.49
N ALA A 207 -13.66 7.34 -13.53
CA ALA A 207 -13.78 7.94 -14.85
C ALA A 207 -14.65 9.22 -14.82
N ARG A 208 -15.71 9.23 -14.02
CA ARG A 208 -16.65 10.36 -13.93
C ARG A 208 -16.12 11.54 -13.12
N HIS A 209 -15.48 11.29 -11.98
CA HIS A 209 -15.20 12.31 -10.96
C HIS A 209 -13.71 12.59 -10.71
N TYR A 210 -12.84 11.60 -10.92
CA TYR A 210 -11.47 11.62 -10.41
C TYR A 210 -10.39 11.62 -11.49
N VAL A 211 -10.68 11.12 -12.70
CA VAL A 211 -9.70 11.04 -13.79
C VAL A 211 -9.03 12.39 -14.08
N ARG A 212 -9.78 13.49 -14.06
CA ARG A 212 -9.23 14.84 -14.30
C ARG A 212 -8.29 15.33 -13.20
N ILE A 213 -8.37 14.77 -11.99
CA ILE A 213 -7.43 15.08 -10.90
C ILE A 213 -6.16 14.25 -11.08
N PHE A 214 -6.32 12.95 -11.29
CA PHE A 214 -5.23 11.96 -11.35
C PHE A 214 -4.60 11.81 -12.74
N ASN A 215 -4.95 12.66 -13.71
CA ASN A 215 -4.30 12.71 -15.03
C ASN A 215 -3.00 13.51 -14.95
N ASP A 216 -2.06 13.08 -14.11
CA ASP A 216 -0.70 13.60 -14.05
C ASP A 216 0.26 12.51 -14.53
N ALA A 217 0.97 12.74 -15.64
CA ALA A 217 1.89 11.78 -16.24
C ALA A 217 3.09 11.44 -15.33
N SER A 218 3.33 12.22 -14.27
CA SER A 218 4.46 12.04 -13.34
C SER A 218 4.12 11.24 -12.08
N ALA A 219 2.85 10.84 -11.89
CA ALA A 219 2.40 10.12 -10.71
C ALA A 219 1.49 8.92 -11.06
N LEU A 220 1.43 7.94 -10.16
CA LEU A 220 0.64 6.72 -10.30
C LEU A 220 1.00 5.93 -11.56
N THR A 221 2.29 5.83 -11.87
CA THR A 221 2.81 5.23 -13.12
C THR A 221 3.27 3.79 -12.98
N LEU A 222 3.14 3.18 -11.79
CA LEU A 222 3.58 1.79 -11.56
C LEU A 222 2.85 0.79 -12.47
N PHE A 223 1.63 1.11 -12.91
CA PHE A 223 0.85 0.36 -13.89
C PHE A 223 0.39 1.33 -14.99
N ALA A 224 0.02 0.76 -16.15
CA ALA A 224 -0.45 1.55 -17.28
C ALA A 224 -1.69 2.40 -16.96
N GLU A 225 -2.58 1.92 -16.09
CA GLU A 225 -3.75 2.68 -15.61
C GLU A 225 -3.48 3.28 -14.22
N SER A 226 -3.51 4.61 -14.10
CA SER A 226 -3.34 5.33 -12.82
C SER A 226 -4.37 4.96 -11.75
N ARG A 227 -5.56 4.50 -12.16
CA ARG A 227 -6.57 3.95 -11.24
C ARG A 227 -6.11 2.63 -10.61
N THR A 228 -5.42 1.78 -11.38
CA THR A 228 -4.92 0.47 -10.92
C THR A 228 -3.73 0.66 -9.99
N THR A 229 -2.76 1.48 -10.43
CA THR A 229 -2.12 2.55 -9.64
C THR A 229 -2.58 2.73 -8.19
N LEU A 230 -3.49 3.68 -8.08
CA LEU A 230 -4.09 4.18 -6.87
C LEU A 230 -4.76 3.07 -6.05
N ARG A 231 -5.49 2.14 -6.67
CA ARG A 231 -6.14 1.03 -5.96
C ARG A 231 -5.14 0.25 -5.14
N MET A 232 -4.04 -0.15 -5.78
CA MET A 232 -3.03 -0.96 -5.13
C MET A 232 -2.31 -0.20 -4.01
N PHE A 233 -2.00 1.10 -4.20
CA PHE A 233 -1.44 1.91 -3.11
C PHE A 233 -2.40 2.11 -1.94
N LEU A 234 -3.69 2.30 -2.21
CA LEU A 234 -4.70 2.40 -1.14
C LEU A 234 -4.87 1.06 -0.40
N ASP A 235 -4.75 -0.08 -1.09
CA ASP A 235 -4.74 -1.39 -0.43
C ASP A 235 -3.52 -1.56 0.48
N ASP A 236 -2.32 -1.15 0.05
CA ASP A 236 -1.11 -1.17 0.88
C ASP A 236 -1.24 -0.20 2.09
N CYS A 237 -1.76 1.01 1.87
CA CYS A 237 -2.06 1.98 2.94
C CYS A 237 -3.07 1.44 3.96
N ARG A 238 -4.06 0.67 3.51
CA ARG A 238 -5.04 0.01 4.39
C ARG A 238 -4.35 -1.00 5.31
N LEU A 239 -3.40 -1.79 4.80
CA LEU A 239 -2.63 -2.73 5.61
C LEU A 239 -1.81 -2.00 6.68
N ALA A 240 -1.06 -0.97 6.30
CA ALA A 240 -0.29 -0.16 7.24
C ALA A 240 -1.20 0.51 8.30
N ARG A 241 -2.37 1.02 7.89
CA ARG A 241 -3.37 1.59 8.80
C ARG A 241 -3.88 0.57 9.83
N ASN A 242 -4.08 -0.68 9.42
CA ASN A 242 -4.55 -1.73 10.31
C ASN A 242 -3.51 -2.05 11.40
N GLU A 243 -2.21 -2.07 11.07
CA GLU A 243 -1.14 -2.23 12.07
C GLU A 243 -1.16 -1.11 13.12
N VAL A 244 -1.33 0.15 12.67
CA VAL A 244 -1.43 1.31 13.58
C VAL A 244 -2.66 1.22 14.51
N ILE A 245 -3.78 0.73 14.00
CA ILE A 245 -4.98 0.46 14.82
C ILE A 245 -4.70 -0.62 15.85
N ALA A 246 -4.07 -1.72 15.43
CA ALA A 246 -3.65 -2.83 16.27
C ALA A 246 -2.50 -2.47 17.23
N ARG A 247 -2.01 -1.23 17.21
CA ARG A 247 -0.88 -0.71 18.00
C ARG A 247 0.42 -1.48 17.74
N GLN A 248 0.56 -2.02 16.54
CA GLN A 248 1.81 -2.61 16.06
C GLN A 248 2.65 -1.53 15.36
N PRO A 249 3.97 -1.49 15.62
CA PRO A 249 4.87 -0.61 14.90
C PRO A 249 5.01 -1.07 13.45
N LEU A 250 5.05 -0.12 12.51
CA LEU A 250 5.38 -0.40 11.12
C LEU A 250 6.87 -0.72 10.97
N THR A 251 7.22 -1.67 10.10
CA THR A 251 8.63 -1.96 9.77
C THR A 251 9.25 -0.83 8.96
N SER A 252 10.58 -0.76 8.89
CA SER A 252 11.25 0.27 8.08
C SER A 252 10.91 0.16 6.58
N ALA A 253 10.73 -1.06 6.07
CA ALA A 253 10.22 -1.27 4.70
C ALA A 253 8.80 -0.72 4.52
N GLN A 254 7.89 -0.94 5.48
CA GLN A 254 6.53 -0.40 5.45
C GLN A 254 6.48 1.12 5.55
N LEU A 255 7.29 1.72 6.42
CA LEU A 255 7.40 3.18 6.58
C LEU A 255 7.90 3.83 5.29
N MET A 256 8.96 3.29 4.70
CA MET A 256 9.49 3.81 3.45
C MET A 256 8.51 3.63 2.28
N LEU A 257 7.87 2.46 2.19
CA LEU A 257 6.86 2.20 1.18
C LEU A 257 5.71 3.22 1.28
N LEU A 258 5.20 3.44 2.49
CA LEU A 258 4.14 4.42 2.74
C LEU A 258 4.58 5.83 2.34
N ASN A 259 5.82 6.23 2.66
CA ASN A 259 6.31 7.57 2.30
C ASN A 259 6.31 7.78 0.77
N VAL A 260 6.82 6.81 0.00
CA VAL A 260 6.82 6.90 -1.47
C VAL A 260 5.40 6.88 -2.04
N GLN A 261 4.54 5.99 -1.52
CA GLN A 261 3.15 5.89 -1.95
C GLN A 261 2.34 7.15 -1.62
N TYR A 262 2.55 7.74 -0.44
CA TYR A 262 1.91 8.97 -0.02
C TYR A 262 2.18 10.09 -1.04
N GLN A 263 3.45 10.30 -1.41
CA GLN A 263 3.81 11.31 -2.41
C GLN A 263 3.14 11.05 -3.75
N GLN A 264 3.09 9.80 -4.20
CA GLN A 264 2.43 9.42 -5.45
C GLN A 264 0.90 9.64 -5.43
N ILE A 265 0.26 9.41 -4.28
CA ILE A 265 -1.19 9.63 -4.11
C ILE A 265 -1.51 11.14 -4.07
N VAL A 266 -0.78 11.92 -3.27
CA VAL A 266 -1.15 13.32 -3.00
C VAL A 266 -0.67 14.31 -4.05
N ARG A 267 0.47 14.05 -4.72
CA ARG A 267 1.04 14.96 -5.74
C ARG A 267 0.04 15.38 -6.82
N PRO A 268 -0.68 14.47 -7.52
CA PRO A 268 -1.64 14.88 -8.54
C PRO A 268 -2.80 15.72 -7.97
N ILE A 269 -3.19 15.45 -6.72
CA ILE A 269 -4.26 16.18 -6.02
C ILE A 269 -3.77 17.58 -5.63
N GLN A 270 -2.56 17.69 -5.07
CA GLN A 270 -1.93 18.95 -4.70
C GLN A 270 -1.73 19.84 -5.92
N ARG A 271 -1.31 19.26 -7.04
CA ARG A 271 -1.20 19.97 -8.32
C ARG A 271 -2.57 20.45 -8.81
N ALA A 272 -3.59 19.60 -8.76
CA ALA A 272 -4.94 19.99 -9.11
C ALA A 272 -5.48 21.12 -8.21
N TYR A 273 -5.06 21.17 -6.94
CA TYR A 273 -5.41 22.25 -6.02
C TYR A 273 -4.71 23.55 -6.40
N ALA A 274 -3.40 23.51 -6.65
CA ALA A 274 -2.62 24.67 -7.09
C ALA A 274 -3.16 25.26 -8.40
N GLU A 275 -3.59 24.41 -9.32
CA GLU A 275 -4.22 24.79 -10.61
C GLU A 275 -5.72 25.11 -10.48
N LYS A 276 -6.28 25.14 -9.27
CA LYS A 276 -7.70 25.41 -8.97
C LYS A 276 -8.70 24.46 -9.63
N ARG A 277 -8.24 23.30 -10.11
CA ARG A 277 -9.08 22.19 -10.61
C ARG A 277 -9.78 21.43 -9.48
N THR A 278 -9.31 21.58 -8.24
CA THR A 278 -9.98 21.09 -7.04
C THR A 278 -9.84 22.07 -5.88
N ARG A 279 -10.76 22.00 -4.92
CA ARG A 279 -10.67 22.71 -3.63
C ARG A 279 -10.03 21.85 -2.53
N VAL A 280 -9.75 20.58 -2.81
CA VAL A 280 -9.16 19.63 -1.85
C VAL A 280 -7.67 19.89 -1.73
N ASN A 281 -7.19 20.28 -0.55
CA ASN A 281 -5.79 20.56 -0.27
C ASN A 281 -5.17 19.46 0.61
N PRO A 282 -4.53 18.42 0.05
CA PRO A 282 -4.00 17.32 0.84
C PRO A 282 -2.91 17.75 1.82
N ALA A 283 -2.09 18.77 1.48
CA ALA A 283 -1.07 19.29 2.38
C ALA A 283 -1.64 19.84 3.69
N SER A 284 -2.86 20.38 3.68
CA SER A 284 -3.51 20.87 4.92
C SER A 284 -3.84 19.75 5.90
N PHE A 285 -4.10 18.54 5.42
CA PHE A 285 -4.43 17.39 6.27
C PHE A 285 -3.20 16.75 6.92
N LEU A 286 -2.00 17.05 6.41
CA LEU A 286 -0.74 16.56 6.98
C LEU A 286 -0.31 17.34 8.23
N LEU A 287 -0.73 18.60 8.37
CA LEU A 287 -0.32 19.54 9.43
C LEU A 287 -0.93 19.25 10.82
N ALA A 288 -1.34 18.01 11.10
CA ALA A 288 -1.95 17.64 12.37
C ALA A 288 -0.93 17.66 13.51
N ASP A 289 -1.29 18.33 14.60
CA ASP A 289 -0.52 18.23 15.85
C ASP A 289 -0.71 16.84 16.51
N GLU A 290 0.11 16.55 17.53
CA GLU A 290 0.04 15.25 18.21
C GLU A 290 -1.29 15.01 18.96
N ARG A 291 -2.00 16.06 19.37
CA ARG A 291 -3.29 15.90 20.06
C ARG A 291 -4.37 15.50 19.07
N GLU A 292 -4.47 16.21 17.95
CA GLU A 292 -5.37 15.89 16.84
C GLU A 292 -5.08 14.49 16.30
N LEU A 293 -3.80 14.14 16.13
CA LEU A 293 -3.39 12.84 15.63
C LEU A 293 -3.81 11.72 16.59
N ARG A 294 -3.56 11.88 17.90
CA ARG A 294 -4.00 10.90 18.91
C ARG A 294 -5.52 10.73 18.92
N GLN A 295 -6.27 11.83 18.89
CA GLN A 295 -7.74 11.77 18.88
C GLN A 295 -8.27 11.04 17.64
N PHE A 296 -7.69 11.31 16.47
CA PHE A 296 -8.03 10.62 15.23
C PHE A 296 -7.86 9.11 15.35
N TRP A 297 -6.70 8.64 15.82
CA TRP A 297 -6.43 7.21 15.95
C TRP A 297 -7.22 6.52 17.06
N GLU A 298 -7.51 7.19 18.17
CA GLU A 298 -8.41 6.63 19.20
C GLU A 298 -9.84 6.46 18.66
N THR A 299 -10.31 7.41 17.86
CA THR A 299 -11.60 7.31 17.17
C THR A 299 -11.60 6.17 16.16
N ALA A 300 -10.53 6.03 15.38
CA ALA A 300 -10.37 4.94 14.41
C ALA A 300 -10.39 3.57 15.11
N ARG A 301 -9.68 3.40 16.23
CA ARG A 301 -9.68 2.17 17.05
C ARG A 301 -11.04 1.87 17.66
N LEU A 302 -11.80 2.89 18.06
CA LEU A 302 -13.15 2.68 18.57
C LEU A 302 -14.08 2.16 17.46
N LYS A 303 -14.00 2.74 16.27
CA LYS A 303 -14.79 2.32 15.10
C LYS A 303 -14.47 0.90 14.66
N ASP A 304 -13.18 0.55 14.63
CA ASP A 304 -12.71 -0.79 14.29
C ASP A 304 -13.29 -1.87 15.24
N ARG A 305 -13.21 -1.61 16.56
CA ARG A 305 -13.83 -2.48 17.58
C ARG A 305 -15.35 -2.64 17.40
N GLN A 306 -16.04 -1.59 16.97
CA GLN A 306 -17.49 -1.65 16.70
C GLN A 306 -17.83 -2.42 15.42
N ALA A 307 -16.90 -2.54 14.48
CA ALA A 307 -17.08 -3.24 13.21
C ALA A 307 -16.75 -4.74 13.28
N GLY A 308 -16.27 -5.24 14.43
CA GLY A 308 -16.00 -6.66 14.66
C GLY A 308 -14.53 -7.03 14.81
N GLY A 309 -13.61 -6.06 14.66
CA GLY A 309 -12.15 -6.29 14.68
C GLY A 309 -11.62 -6.89 13.38
#